data_AF-A0A3P6QY05-F1
#
_entry.id   AF-A0A3P6QY05-F1
#
_cell.length_a   1.000
_cell.length_b   1.000
_cell.length_c   1.000
_cell.angle_alpha   90.00
_cell.angle_beta   90.00
_cell.angle_gamma   90.00
#
_symmetry.space_group_name_H-M   'P 1'
#
loop_
_entity.id
_entity.type
_entity.pdbx_description
1 polymer ?
#
loop_
_entity_poly.entity_id
_entity_poly.type
_entity_poly.pdbx_seq_one_letter_code
_entity_poly.pdbx_strand_id
1 'polypeptide(L)' 'MSSFKNWTHCIHKNPLLRKAGGCYKMRILPLTDILIHIDTSDLTRDCLEKDCPEYIP' A
#
# COMPACT_ATOMS: atom_id res chain seq x y z
N MET A 1 -12.26 6.68 9.06
CA MET A 1 -12.20 6.90 7.58
C MET A 1 -11.16 7.96 7.27
N SER A 2 -10.13 7.63 6.50
CA SER A 2 -9.12 8.60 6.07
C SER A 2 -9.63 9.51 4.94
N SER A 3 -9.27 10.80 4.98
CA SER A 3 -9.64 11.80 3.98
C SER A 3 -9.01 11.57 2.59
N PHE A 4 -7.88 10.87 2.53
CA PHE A 4 -7.18 10.57 1.28
C PHE A 4 -7.65 9.23 0.75
N LYS A 5 -7.83 9.05 -0.56
CA LYS A 5 -8.29 7.77 -1.12
C LYS A 5 -7.31 7.12 -2.08
N ASN A 6 -6.21 7.80 -2.39
CA ASN A 6 -5.20 7.32 -3.31
C ASN A 6 -4.28 6.32 -2.62
N TRP A 7 -3.89 5.30 -3.37
CA TRP A 7 -3.03 4.22 -2.93
C TRP A 7 -1.85 4.10 -3.89
N THR A 8 -0.73 3.61 -3.39
CA THR A 8 0.38 3.16 -4.23
C THR A 8 -0.05 1.97 -5.07
N HIS A 9 0.76 1.61 -6.07
CA HIS A 9 0.70 0.28 -6.65
C HIS A 9 1.02 -0.78 -5.59
N CYS A 10 0.69 -2.04 -5.88
CA CYS A 10 0.98 -3.15 -4.99
C CYS A 10 2.46 -3.50 -5.01
N ILE A 11 3.04 -3.67 -3.82
CA ILE A 11 4.44 -3.94 -3.60
C ILE A 11 4.56 -5.22 -2.77
N HIS A 12 5.56 -6.04 -3.05
CA HIS A 12 5.80 -7.26 -2.27
C HIS A 12 6.10 -6.94 -0.81
N LYS A 13 5.46 -7.67 0.11
CA LYS A 13 5.81 -7.63 1.54
C LYS A 13 7.21 -8.19 1.77
N ASN A 14 7.51 -9.28 1.06
CA ASN A 14 8.82 -9.90 1.05
C ASN A 14 9.28 -10.12 -0.40
N PRO A 15 10.30 -9.39 -0.88
CA PRO A 15 10.77 -9.54 -2.26
C PRO A 15 11.37 -10.92 -2.55
N LEU A 16 11.94 -11.63 -1.56
CA LEU A 16 12.50 -12.97 -1.78
C LEU A 16 11.40 -14.01 -2.03
N LEU A 17 10.24 -13.85 -1.38
CA LEU A 17 9.09 -14.76 -1.50
C LEU A 17 8.10 -14.33 -2.60
N ARG A 18 8.29 -13.15 -3.21
CA ARG A 18 7.43 -12.59 -4.27
C ARG A 18 5.93 -12.70 -3.90
N LYS A 19 5.10 -13.25 -4.79
CA LYS A 19 3.66 -13.46 -4.57
C LYS A 19 3.36 -14.32 -3.34
N ALA A 20 4.18 -15.32 -3.04
CA ALA A 20 3.99 -16.20 -1.88
C ALA A 20 4.16 -15.47 -0.54
N GLY A 21 4.95 -14.38 -0.51
CA GLY A 21 5.08 -13.51 0.66
C GLY A 21 3.91 -12.52 0.81
N GLY A 22 3.00 -12.47 -0.16
CA GLY A 22 1.92 -11.47 -0.24
C GLY A 22 2.40 -10.09 -0.67
N CYS A 23 1.42 -9.25 -1.01
CA CYS A 23 1.66 -7.85 -1.37
C CYS A 23 0.71 -6.92 -0.63
N TYR A 24 1.12 -5.67 -0.56
CA TYR A 24 0.36 -4.61 0.08
C TYR A 24 0.51 -3.31 -0.69
N LYS A 25 -0.38 -2.38 -0.41
CA LYS A 25 -0.35 -1.01 -0.91
C LYS A 25 -0.46 -0.04 0.25
N MET A 26 0.17 1.11 0.11
CA MET A 26 0.19 2.16 1.11
C MET A 26 -0.67 3.34 0.67
N ARG A 27 -1.21 4.08 1.63
CA ARG A 27 -1.89 5.35 1.34
C ARG A 27 -0.89 6.37 0.81
N ILE A 28 -1.26 7.09 -0.24
CA ILE A 28 -0.48 8.24 -0.68
C ILE A 28 -0.92 9.44 0.16
N LEU A 29 -0.02 9.91 1.02
CA LEU A 29 -0.21 11.10 1.84
C LEU A 29 0.49 12.30 1.17
N PRO A 30 -0.08 13.51 1.29
CA PRO A 30 0.57 14.72 0.80
C PRO A 30 1.83 15.02 1.59
N LEU A 31 2.85 15.54 0.91
CA LEU A 31 4.13 15.94 1.50
C LEU A 31 4.14 17.39 2.03
N THR A 32 2.98 18.05 2.04
CA THR A 32 2.80 19.41 2.53
C THR A 32 2.39 19.41 3.99
N ASP A 33 2.80 20.43 4.75
CA ASP A 33 2.35 20.63 6.13
C ASP A 33 0.86 20.98 6.17
N ILE A 34 0.04 19.96 6.46
CA ILE A 34 -1.40 20.12 6.62
C ILE A 34 -1.90 19.24 7.77
N LEU A 35 -2.93 19.70 8.47
CA LEU A 35 -3.61 18.89 9.48
C LEU A 35 -4.49 17.85 8.77
N ILE A 36 -4.23 16.58 9.01
CA ILE A 36 -4.97 15.48 8.39
C ILE A 36 -5.48 14.50 9.42
N HIS A 37 -6.71 14.04 9.21
CA HIS A 37 -7.27 12.94 9.97
C HIS A 37 -6.93 11.62 9.26
N ILE A 38 -6.06 10.83 9.88
CA ILE A 38 -5.67 9.51 9.40
C ILE A 38 -6.16 8.48 10.38
N ASP A 39 -6.94 7.54 9.88
CA ASP A 39 -7.22 6.30 10.56
C ASP A 39 -5.98 5.38 10.40
N THR A 40 -5.25 5.13 11.49
CA THR A 40 -3.97 4.37 11.42
C THR A 40 -4.18 2.94 10.92
N SER A 41 -5.38 2.39 11.12
CA SER A 41 -5.80 1.09 10.57
C SER A 41 -5.93 1.09 9.03
N ASP A 42 -5.92 2.27 8.40
CA ASP A 42 -6.22 2.47 6.99
C ASP A 42 -5.04 3.10 6.21
N LEU A 43 -3.81 2.90 6.71
CA LEU A 43 -2.56 3.33 6.07
C LEU A 43 -1.99 2.28 5.10
N THR A 44 -2.17 1.01 5.42
CA THR A 44 -1.71 -0.12 4.62
C THR A 44 -2.85 -1.08 4.39
N ARG A 45 -2.96 -1.64 3.18
CA ARG A 45 -3.93 -2.68 2.87
C ARG A 45 -3.29 -3.78 2.06
N ASP A 46 -3.74 -5.00 2.30
CA ASP A 46 -3.36 -6.13 1.49
C ASP A 46 -3.93 -6.00 0.08
N CYS A 47 -3.11 -6.39 -0.89
CA CYS A 47 -3.53 -6.49 -2.28
C CYS A 47 -4.13 -7.86 -2.56
N LEU A 48 -5.01 -7.92 -3.55
CA LEU A 48 -5.43 -9.20 -4.11
C LEU A 48 -4.25 -9.84 -4.84
N GLU A 49 -4.20 -11.16 -4.87
CA GLU A 49 -3.11 -11.91 -5.51
C GLU A 49 -2.92 -11.55 -7.00
N LYS A 50 -4.03 -11.25 -7.69
CA LYS A 50 -4.01 -10.79 -9.09
C LYS A 50 -3.34 -9.43 -9.30
N ASP A 51 -3.34 -8.59 -8.26
CA ASP A 51 -2.79 -7.23 -8.30
C ASP A 51 -1.33 -7.22 -7.82
N CYS A 52 -0.84 -8.33 -7.25
CA CYS A 52 0.57 -8.50 -6.95
C CYS A 52 1.40 -8.53 -8.24
N PRO A 53 2.47 -7.72 -8.34
CA PRO A 53 3.40 -7.83 -9.45
C PRO A 53 4.04 -9.22 -9.49
N GLU A 54 4.37 -9.69 -10.70
CA GLU A 54 5.10 -10.97 -10.88
C GLU A 54 6.61 -10.80 -10.78
N TYR A 55 7.09 -9.60 -11.09
CA TYR A 55 8.49 -9.25 -11.18
C TYR A 55 8.83 -8.12 -10.22
N ILE A 56 9.98 -8.23 -9.57
CA ILE A 56 10.59 -7.16 -8.78
C ILE A 56 11.64 -6.53 -9.69
N PRO A 57 11.56 -5.22 -10.00
CA PRO A 57 12.53 -4.55 -10.85
C PRO A 57 13.98 -4.73 -10.37
#